data_AF-A0A6L4AWW3-F1
#
_entry.id   AF-A0A6L4AWW3-F1
#
_cell.length_a   1.000
_cell.length_b   1.000
_cell.length_c   1.000
_cell.angle_alpha   90.00
_cell.angle_beta   90.00
_cell.angle_gamma   90.00
#
_symmetry.space_group_name_H-M   'P 1'
#
loop_
_entity.id
_entity.type
_entity.pdbx_description
1 polymer ?
#
loop_
_entity_poly.entity_id
_entity_poly.type
_entity_poly.pdbx_seq_one_letter_code
_entity_poly.pdbx_strand_id
1 'polypeptide(L)'
;MIKLKGPQIAAAREAIRKAGPAQVETAPVEASDSVVSEQGAEPQEVETADAASESEPKPEIRNAIDAAAHEAATSPLNDTPQPTDAQKEAGNYKVGRVRIQGMDISIENPRGSVRSGTSPDGTAWSNTLHSHYGYLVGTKAADGDNLDVYLTDGAEDAPMVWVIDQKNTDGSFDEHKALIGPLATRPRRVSRPAARRRPQQSKLIEANSSAFSRACRVGA
;
A
#
# COMPACT_ATOMS: atom_id res chain seq x y z
N MET A 1 25.22 4.02 -10.52
CA MET A 1 24.71 5.41 -10.36
C MET A 1 23.83 5.75 -11.56
N ILE A 2 22.52 5.55 -11.45
CA ILE A 2 21.56 6.08 -12.42
C ILE A 2 20.57 6.92 -11.62
N LYS A 3 20.68 8.25 -11.74
CA LYS A 3 19.61 9.15 -11.32
C LYS A 3 18.45 8.90 -12.28
N LEU A 4 17.32 8.42 -11.79
CA LEU A 4 16.10 8.43 -12.59
C LEU A 4 15.75 9.90 -12.86
N LYS A 5 16.19 10.44 -14.00
CA LYS A 5 15.83 11.79 -14.43
C LYS A 5 14.38 11.78 -14.90
N GLY A 6 13.70 12.93 -14.78
CA GLY A 6 12.31 13.17 -15.22
C GLY A 6 11.77 12.37 -16.43
N PRO A 7 12.53 12.11 -17.51
CA PRO A 7 12.09 11.25 -18.62
C PRO A 7 11.76 9.79 -18.27
N GLN A 8 12.34 9.17 -17.24
CA GLN A 8 12.07 7.75 -16.90
C GLN A 8 10.75 7.57 -16.13
N ILE A 9 10.35 8.57 -15.33
CA ILE A 9 9.01 8.65 -14.74
C ILE A 9 7.99 9.03 -15.82
N ALA A 10 8.37 9.83 -16.82
CA ALA A 10 7.52 10.08 -17.99
C ALA A 10 7.29 8.79 -18.80
N ALA A 11 8.30 7.93 -18.94
CA ALA A 11 8.16 6.62 -19.60
C ALA A 11 7.23 5.66 -18.82
N ALA A 12 7.29 5.65 -17.49
CA ALA A 12 6.31 4.92 -16.67
C ALA A 12 4.89 5.50 -16.82
N ARG A 13 4.76 6.84 -16.83
CA ARG A 13 3.50 7.57 -17.08
C ARG A 13 2.91 7.29 -18.48
N GLU A 14 3.75 7.13 -19.50
CA GLU A 14 3.34 6.86 -20.87
C GLU A 14 2.99 5.38 -21.10
N ALA A 15 3.75 4.46 -20.49
CA ALA A 15 3.41 3.04 -20.47
C ALA A 15 2.05 2.78 -19.80
N ILE A 16 1.75 3.47 -18.69
CA ILE A 16 0.46 3.38 -17.99
C ILE A 16 -0.67 3.99 -18.83
N ARG A 17 -0.43 5.10 -19.54
CA ARG A 17 -1.41 5.72 -20.44
C ARG A 17 -1.73 4.84 -21.66
N LYS A 18 -0.73 4.18 -22.24
CA LYS A 18 -0.84 3.36 -23.45
C LYS A 18 -1.54 2.01 -23.19
N ALA A 19 -1.51 1.52 -21.94
CA ALA A 19 -2.20 0.30 -21.56
C ALA A 19 -3.72 0.44 -21.56
N GLY A 20 -4.27 1.65 -21.35
CA GLY A 20 -5.72 1.92 -21.31
C GLY A 20 -6.47 1.15 -20.20
N PRO A 21 -7.66 1.60 -19.77
CA PRO A 21 -8.50 0.80 -18.89
C PRO A 21 -9.08 -0.37 -19.68
N ALA A 22 -8.84 -1.61 -19.22
CA ALA A 22 -9.55 -2.78 -19.71
C ALA A 22 -11.05 -2.58 -19.46
N GLN A 23 -11.82 -2.43 -20.53
CA GLN A 23 -13.27 -2.36 -20.49
C GLN A 23 -13.80 -3.75 -20.09
N VAL A 24 -14.42 -3.86 -18.92
CA VAL A 24 -15.25 -5.02 -18.57
C VAL A 24 -16.68 -4.64 -18.93
N GLU A 25 -17.16 -5.22 -20.02
CA GLU A 25 -18.53 -5.11 -20.52
C GLU A 25 -19.45 -5.91 -19.60
N THR A 26 -20.34 -5.23 -18.87
CA THR A 26 -21.33 -5.88 -18.00
C THR A 26 -22.60 -6.15 -18.80
N ALA A 27 -22.88 -7.42 -19.08
CA ALA A 27 -24.20 -7.89 -19.54
C ALA A 27 -25.13 -8.13 -18.33
N PRO A 28 -26.46 -7.92 -18.46
CA PRO A 28 -27.39 -8.06 -17.35
C PRO A 28 -27.83 -9.52 -17.18
N VAL A 29 -27.90 -9.99 -15.93
CA VAL A 29 -28.52 -11.26 -15.58
C VAL A 29 -29.87 -11.01 -14.91
N GLU A 30 -30.93 -11.30 -15.66
CA GLU A 30 -32.31 -11.44 -15.18
C GLU A 30 -32.46 -12.78 -14.45
N ALA A 31 -33.29 -12.76 -13.42
CA ALA A 31 -33.63 -13.90 -12.58
C ALA A 31 -34.53 -14.91 -13.32
N SER A 32 -34.40 -16.20 -13.00
CA SER A 32 -35.54 -17.08 -12.70
C SER A 32 -35.07 -18.43 -12.17
N ASP A 33 -35.67 -18.77 -11.03
CA ASP A 33 -35.63 -20.03 -10.31
C ASP A 33 -36.49 -21.08 -11.02
N SER A 34 -36.10 -22.37 -10.93
CA SER A 34 -36.97 -23.53 -10.59
C SER A 34 -36.59 -24.84 -11.31
N VAL A 35 -36.44 -25.87 -10.45
CA VAL A 35 -36.66 -27.32 -10.59
C VAL A 35 -35.88 -28.16 -11.63
N VAL A 36 -35.24 -29.24 -11.15
CA VAL A 36 -35.60 -30.65 -11.45
C VAL A 36 -34.84 -31.60 -10.50
N SER A 37 -35.54 -32.65 -10.07
CA SER A 37 -35.19 -33.69 -9.11
C SER A 37 -34.30 -34.81 -9.69
N GLU A 38 -33.49 -35.42 -8.83
CA GLU A 38 -32.62 -36.58 -9.08
C GLU A 38 -33.38 -37.88 -9.37
N GLN A 39 -32.78 -38.75 -10.21
CA GLN A 39 -32.67 -40.20 -9.98
C GLN A 39 -31.75 -40.88 -11.02
N GLY A 40 -30.74 -41.63 -10.56
CA GLY A 40 -30.23 -42.83 -11.26
C GLY A 40 -28.72 -42.91 -11.59
N ALA A 41 -27.93 -43.39 -10.61
CA ALA A 41 -26.77 -44.30 -10.65
C ALA A 41 -25.81 -44.41 -11.89
N GLU A 42 -24.51 -44.24 -11.56
CA GLU A 42 -23.20 -44.66 -12.11
C GLU A 42 -23.07 -45.87 -13.09
N PRO A 43 -21.86 -46.15 -13.67
CA PRO A 43 -20.62 -45.34 -13.82
C PRO A 43 -19.98 -45.42 -15.24
N GLN A 44 -18.96 -44.62 -15.56
CA GLN A 44 -17.66 -45.06 -16.16
C GLN A 44 -16.72 -43.88 -16.52
N GLU A 45 -15.44 -44.07 -16.19
CA GLU A 45 -14.32 -43.11 -16.20
C GLU A 45 -13.87 -42.68 -17.61
N VAL A 46 -13.47 -41.40 -17.76
CA VAL A 46 -12.21 -41.00 -18.40
C VAL A 46 -11.75 -39.61 -17.91
N GLU A 47 -10.49 -39.63 -17.48
CA GLU A 47 -9.50 -38.61 -17.11
C GLU A 47 -9.64 -37.13 -17.55
N THR A 48 -9.07 -36.29 -16.69
CA THR A 48 -8.62 -34.87 -16.84
C THR A 48 -9.58 -33.76 -16.37
N ALA A 49 -9.25 -33.16 -15.23
CA ALA A 49 -9.25 -31.71 -15.01
C ALA A 49 -8.78 -31.39 -13.58
N ASP A 50 -7.64 -30.70 -13.51
CA ASP A 50 -7.47 -29.44 -12.81
C ASP A 50 -8.51 -29.11 -11.71
N ALA A 51 -8.08 -29.15 -10.46
CA ALA A 51 -8.75 -28.51 -9.35
C ALA A 51 -7.69 -27.90 -8.42
N ALA A 52 -7.16 -26.76 -8.84
CA ALA A 52 -6.53 -25.81 -7.95
C ALA A 52 -7.51 -25.49 -6.80
N SER A 53 -7.12 -25.93 -5.61
CA SER A 53 -7.76 -25.58 -4.34
C SER A 53 -7.60 -24.09 -4.07
N GLU A 54 -8.55 -23.27 -4.50
CA GLU A 54 -8.76 -21.92 -3.96
C GLU A 54 -9.38 -22.05 -2.57
N SER A 55 -8.54 -22.15 -1.54
CA SER A 55 -8.96 -22.11 -0.14
C SER A 55 -8.21 -21.01 0.63
N GLU A 56 -8.84 -19.83 0.65
CA GLU A 56 -8.70 -18.66 1.55
C GLU A 56 -7.48 -18.59 2.53
N PRO A 57 -6.40 -17.86 2.16
CA PRO A 57 -5.35 -17.41 3.10
C PRO A 57 -5.53 -15.96 3.59
N LYS A 58 -6.62 -15.27 3.24
CA LYS A 58 -6.76 -13.81 3.40
C LYS A 58 -6.68 -13.29 4.85
N PRO A 59 -7.45 -13.82 5.84
CA PRO A 59 -7.36 -13.35 7.22
C PRO A 59 -6.00 -13.67 7.85
N GLU A 60 -5.38 -14.78 7.48
CA GLU A 60 -4.07 -15.18 8.01
C GLU A 60 -2.96 -14.22 7.57
N ILE A 61 -2.94 -13.82 6.29
CA ILE A 61 -1.95 -12.85 5.77
C ILE A 61 -2.14 -11.49 6.44
N ARG A 62 -3.38 -11.01 6.57
CA ARG A 62 -3.66 -9.75 7.27
C ARG A 62 -3.15 -9.79 8.71
N ASN A 63 -3.44 -10.88 9.43
CA ASN A 63 -2.96 -11.07 10.80
C ASN A 63 -1.43 -11.14 10.86
N ALA A 64 -0.78 -11.76 9.87
CA ALA A 64 0.68 -11.80 9.77
C ALA A 64 1.29 -10.40 9.53
N ILE A 65 0.66 -9.57 8.69
CA ILE A 65 1.07 -8.18 8.48
C ILE A 65 0.94 -7.38 9.79
N ASP A 66 -0.20 -7.48 10.47
CA ASP A 66 -0.44 -6.78 11.74
C ASP A 66 0.57 -7.23 12.82
N ALA A 67 0.78 -8.54 12.97
CA ALA A 67 1.75 -9.10 13.90
C ALA A 67 3.17 -8.59 13.61
N ALA A 68 3.62 -8.69 12.36
CA ALA A 68 4.94 -8.22 11.96
C ALA A 68 5.11 -6.71 12.12
N ALA A 69 4.06 -5.91 11.87
CA ALA A 69 4.08 -4.47 12.10
C ALA A 69 4.29 -4.15 13.59
N HIS A 70 3.62 -4.89 14.46
CA HIS A 70 3.68 -4.69 15.91
C HIS A 70 4.97 -5.21 16.56
N GLU A 71 5.90 -5.80 15.80
CA GLU A 71 7.29 -6.04 16.24
C GLU A 71 8.15 -4.77 16.25
N ALA A 72 7.73 -3.70 15.57
CA ALA A 72 8.46 -2.43 15.54
C ALA A 72 8.60 -1.83 16.95
N ALA A 73 9.72 -1.16 17.22
CA ALA A 73 9.99 -0.52 18.51
C ALA A 73 9.00 0.63 18.84
N THR A 74 8.30 1.14 17.83
CA THR A 74 7.31 2.22 17.99
C THR A 74 5.90 1.69 18.29
N SER A 75 5.73 0.36 18.33
CA SER A 75 4.45 -0.29 18.59
C SER A 75 3.91 0.04 19.98
N PRO A 76 2.62 0.33 20.13
CA PRO A 76 1.98 0.44 21.44
C PRO A 76 1.72 -0.92 22.10
N LEU A 77 1.97 -2.03 21.40
CA LEU A 77 1.66 -3.40 21.84
C LEU A 77 2.88 -4.21 22.28
N ASN A 78 4.06 -3.59 22.40
CA ASN A 78 5.25 -4.25 22.92
C ASN A 78 6.05 -3.32 23.84
N ASP A 79 6.95 -3.90 24.62
CA ASP A 79 7.76 -3.19 25.63
C ASP A 79 9.14 -2.76 25.10
N THR A 80 9.35 -2.78 23.77
CA THR A 80 10.62 -2.33 23.19
C THR A 80 10.77 -0.83 23.41
N PRO A 81 11.92 -0.33 23.87
CA PRO A 81 12.13 1.10 24.06
C PRO A 81 11.89 1.90 22.77
N GLN A 82 11.19 3.02 22.90
CA GLN A 82 10.98 3.95 21.78
C GLN A 82 12.34 4.44 21.24
N PRO A 83 12.54 4.46 19.91
CA PRO A 83 13.79 4.90 19.34
C PRO A 83 14.02 6.40 19.59
N THR A 84 15.27 6.77 19.86
CA THR A 84 15.69 8.17 19.89
C THR A 84 15.62 8.77 18.48
N ASP A 85 15.59 10.10 18.38
CA ASP A 85 15.54 10.75 17.06
C ASP A 85 16.78 10.45 16.22
N ALA A 86 17.96 10.35 16.85
CA ALA A 86 19.19 9.93 16.19
C ALA A 86 19.13 8.47 15.69
N GLN A 87 18.46 7.57 16.42
CA GLN A 87 18.27 6.19 15.95
C GLN A 87 17.31 6.12 14.76
N LYS A 88 16.25 6.93 14.76
CA LYS A 88 15.31 7.05 13.64
C LYS A 88 16.03 7.57 12.39
N GLU A 89 16.79 8.64 12.52
CA GLU A 89 17.56 9.24 11.43
C GLU A 89 18.62 8.27 10.87
N ALA A 90 19.30 7.51 11.74
CA ALA A 90 20.26 6.50 11.32
C ALA A 90 19.61 5.19 10.80
N GLY A 91 18.28 5.04 10.93
CA GLY A 91 17.58 3.79 10.60
C GLY A 91 18.00 2.59 11.47
N ASN A 92 18.61 2.83 12.64
CA ASN A 92 19.17 1.79 13.50
C ASN A 92 18.28 1.53 14.72
N TYR A 93 17.10 0.98 14.45
CA TYR A 93 16.14 0.55 15.47
C TYR A 93 15.28 -0.61 14.94
N LYS A 94 14.55 -1.29 15.83
CA LYS A 94 13.71 -2.42 15.43
C LYS A 94 12.48 -1.91 14.66
N VAL A 95 12.33 -2.39 13.43
CA VAL A 95 11.16 -2.15 12.55
C VAL A 95 10.49 -3.47 12.22
N GLY A 96 9.18 -3.43 11.97
CA GLY A 96 8.45 -4.55 11.41
C GLY A 96 8.89 -4.81 9.97
N ARG A 97 8.78 -6.06 9.48
CA ARG A 97 9.18 -6.42 8.11
C ARG A 97 8.16 -7.35 7.50
N VAL A 98 7.69 -7.01 6.30
CA VAL A 98 6.72 -7.81 5.56
C VAL A 98 7.09 -7.88 4.08
N ARG A 99 6.67 -8.97 3.43
CA ARG A 99 6.76 -9.18 1.99
C ARG A 99 5.34 -9.25 1.43
N ILE A 100 4.92 -8.23 0.67
CA ILE A 100 3.57 -8.17 0.10
C ILE A 100 3.70 -8.08 -1.42
N GLN A 101 3.10 -9.02 -2.16
CA GLN A 101 3.07 -9.01 -3.62
C GLN A 101 4.45 -8.78 -4.27
N GLY A 102 5.50 -9.37 -3.67
CA GLY A 102 6.88 -9.24 -4.15
C GLY A 102 7.55 -7.90 -3.84
N MET A 103 7.01 -7.11 -2.90
CA MET A 103 7.60 -5.89 -2.37
C MET A 103 8.08 -6.12 -0.93
N ASP A 104 9.33 -5.73 -0.63
CA ASP A 104 9.86 -5.74 0.73
C ASP A 104 9.53 -4.41 1.40
N ILE A 105 8.84 -4.47 2.54
CA ILE A 105 8.36 -3.29 3.25
C ILE A 105 8.84 -3.35 4.69
N SER A 106 9.55 -2.31 5.10
CA SER A 106 9.84 -2.05 6.52
C SER A 106 8.70 -1.21 7.10
N ILE A 107 8.14 -1.64 8.23
CA ILE A 107 7.07 -0.93 8.95
C ILE A 107 7.70 -0.27 10.17
N GLU A 108 7.82 1.05 10.10
CA GLU A 108 8.42 1.88 11.14
C GLU A 108 7.42 2.25 12.22
N ASN A 109 6.16 2.48 11.83
CA ASN A 109 5.09 2.90 12.71
C ASN A 109 3.85 2.04 12.45
N PRO A 110 3.53 1.08 13.33
CA PRO A 110 2.32 0.30 13.18
C PRO A 110 1.09 1.17 13.47
N ARG A 111 -0.05 0.75 12.96
CA ARG A 111 -1.36 1.34 13.24
C ARG A 111 -1.55 1.47 14.76
N GLY A 112 -2.13 2.60 15.17
CA GLY A 112 -2.35 2.93 16.57
C GLY A 112 -1.12 3.52 17.27
N SER A 113 0.09 3.45 16.68
CA SER A 113 1.24 4.20 17.20
C SER A 113 1.04 5.71 17.01
N VAL A 114 1.80 6.48 17.79
CA VAL A 114 1.79 7.94 17.77
C VAL A 114 3.09 8.43 17.17
N ARG A 115 3.01 9.32 16.18
CA ARG A 115 4.14 10.14 15.73
C ARG A 115 4.01 11.53 16.31
N SER A 116 5.13 12.09 16.73
CA SER A 116 5.22 13.45 17.22
C SER A 116 6.46 14.14 16.68
N GLY A 117 6.45 15.46 16.72
CA GLY A 117 7.60 16.28 16.35
C GLY A 117 7.32 17.76 16.55
N THR A 118 8.19 18.59 16.01
CA THR A 118 8.09 20.04 16.08
C THR A 118 8.07 20.60 14.67
N SER A 119 7.13 21.50 14.38
CA SER A 119 7.01 22.18 13.09
C SER A 119 8.10 23.23 12.92
N PRO A 120 8.39 23.73 11.70
CA PRO A 120 9.38 24.79 11.50
C PRO A 120 9.11 26.08 12.28
N ASP A 121 7.85 26.34 12.64
CA ASP A 121 7.43 27.47 13.47
C ASP A 121 7.56 27.22 14.99
N GLY A 122 8.14 26.09 15.40
CA GLY A 122 8.30 25.70 16.80
C GLY A 122 7.09 25.01 17.42
N THR A 123 5.99 24.84 16.67
CA THR A 123 4.77 24.20 17.19
C THR A 123 4.93 22.69 17.28
N ALA A 124 4.85 22.14 18.50
CA ALA A 124 4.78 20.70 18.72
C ALA A 124 3.51 20.10 18.09
N TRP A 125 3.64 18.92 17.51
CA TRP A 125 2.53 18.16 16.94
C TRP A 125 2.61 16.69 17.36
N SER A 126 1.44 16.05 17.39
CA SER A 126 1.28 14.63 17.67
C SER A 126 0.11 14.09 16.85
N ASN A 127 0.25 12.87 16.32
CA ASN A 127 -0.76 12.23 15.48
C ASN A 127 -0.74 10.70 15.67
N THR A 128 -1.91 10.14 15.97
CA THR A 128 -2.13 8.69 15.99
C THR A 128 -2.35 8.18 14.58
N LEU A 129 -1.57 7.17 14.17
CA LEU A 129 -1.70 6.57 12.85
C LEU A 129 -2.89 5.62 12.77
N HIS A 130 -3.63 5.73 11.66
CA HIS A 130 -4.78 4.86 11.36
C HIS A 130 -4.42 3.70 10.42
N SER A 131 -3.19 3.67 9.93
CA SER A 131 -2.65 2.66 9.01
C SER A 131 -1.21 2.37 9.43
N HIS A 132 -0.66 1.21 9.03
CA HIS A 132 0.77 0.99 9.18
C HIS A 132 1.53 1.90 8.22
N TYR A 133 2.68 2.39 8.67
CA TYR A 133 3.53 3.30 7.90
C TYR A 133 4.98 2.85 7.95
N GLY A 134 5.67 3.04 6.83
CA GLY A 134 7.10 2.82 6.70
C GLY A 134 7.51 3.01 5.24
N TYR A 135 8.37 2.15 4.71
CA TYR A 135 8.98 2.38 3.40
C TYR A 135 9.25 1.09 2.61
N LEU A 136 9.32 1.23 1.28
CA LEU A 136 9.73 0.17 0.36
C LEU A 136 11.25 0.03 0.34
N VAL A 137 11.74 -1.12 0.76
CA VAL A 137 13.18 -1.38 0.86
C VAL A 137 13.82 -1.41 -0.53
N GLY A 138 14.96 -0.74 -0.67
CA GLY A 138 15.77 -0.76 -1.89
C GLY A 138 15.23 0.16 -2.99
N THR A 139 14.33 1.08 -2.64
CA THR A 139 13.83 2.10 -3.56
C THR A 139 14.57 3.41 -3.34
N LYS A 140 14.54 4.27 -4.35
CA LYS A 140 15.04 5.64 -4.24
C LYS A 140 13.98 6.62 -4.72
N ALA A 141 13.39 7.34 -3.79
CA ALA A 141 12.43 8.40 -4.01
C ALA A 141 13.13 9.71 -4.45
N ALA A 142 12.33 10.75 -4.69
CA ALA A 142 12.79 12.01 -5.24
C ALA A 142 13.68 12.81 -4.27
N ASP A 143 13.46 12.64 -2.97
CA ASP A 143 14.26 13.19 -1.87
C ASP A 143 15.60 12.46 -1.67
N GLY A 144 15.72 11.24 -2.19
CA GLY A 144 16.91 10.40 -2.12
C GLY A 144 16.81 9.25 -1.12
N ASP A 145 15.72 9.18 -0.35
CA ASP A 145 15.43 8.12 0.62
C ASP A 145 14.56 7.00 -0.01
N ASN A 146 14.12 6.03 0.79
CA ASN A 146 13.19 5.01 0.32
C ASN A 146 11.80 5.61 0.10
N LEU A 147 11.02 5.02 -0.82
CA LEU A 147 9.64 5.42 -1.06
C LEU A 147 8.74 5.08 0.13
N ASP A 148 8.15 6.12 0.72
CA ASP A 148 7.19 6.03 1.80
C ASP A 148 5.91 5.28 1.42
N VAL A 149 5.43 4.44 2.33
CA VAL A 149 4.23 3.60 2.14
C VAL A 149 3.32 3.61 3.36
N TYR A 150 2.02 3.67 3.08
CA TYR A 150 0.96 3.30 4.01
C TYR A 150 0.35 1.96 3.61
N LEU A 151 0.27 1.02 4.56
CA LEU A 151 -0.49 -0.22 4.42
C LEU A 151 -1.81 -0.07 5.16
N THR A 152 -2.89 -0.09 4.39
CA THR A 152 -4.26 -0.05 4.91
C THR A 152 -4.87 -1.44 5.00
N ASP A 153 -6.10 -1.53 5.49
CA ASP A 153 -6.92 -2.75 5.37
C ASP A 153 -6.97 -3.17 3.89
N GLY A 154 -6.82 -4.47 3.60
CA GLY A 154 -6.81 -5.01 2.23
C GLY A 154 -5.47 -4.90 1.51
N ALA A 155 -4.39 -4.54 2.21
CA ALA A 155 -3.06 -4.44 1.59
C ALA A 155 -2.52 -5.80 1.10
N GLU A 156 -2.95 -6.89 1.73
CA GLU A 156 -2.53 -8.27 1.46
C GLU A 156 -2.70 -8.67 -0.02
N ASP A 157 -3.80 -8.25 -0.64
CA ASP A 157 -4.21 -8.61 -2.00
C ASP A 157 -4.56 -7.40 -2.89
N ALA A 158 -4.14 -6.21 -2.47
CA ALA A 158 -4.45 -4.96 -3.17
C ALA A 158 -4.06 -5.03 -4.67
N PRO A 159 -5.01 -4.98 -5.61
CA PRO A 159 -4.69 -5.02 -7.05
C PRO A 159 -4.04 -3.72 -7.54
N MET A 160 -4.20 -2.65 -6.76
CA MET A 160 -3.82 -1.29 -7.10
C MET A 160 -3.01 -0.66 -5.97
N VAL A 161 -2.03 0.15 -6.37
CA VAL A 161 -1.29 1.07 -5.51
C VAL A 161 -1.63 2.48 -5.93
N TRP A 162 -1.87 3.33 -4.94
CA TRP A 162 -2.15 4.74 -5.12
C TRP A 162 -0.93 5.55 -4.74
N VAL A 163 -0.45 6.40 -5.65
CA VAL A 163 0.65 7.32 -5.35
C VAL A 163 0.10 8.72 -5.15
N ILE A 164 0.48 9.33 -4.03
CA ILE A 164 0.20 10.71 -3.66
C ILE A 164 1.45 11.54 -3.91
N ASP A 165 1.32 12.55 -4.78
CA ASP A 165 2.32 13.61 -4.90
C ASP A 165 2.05 14.64 -3.79
N GLN A 166 2.86 14.61 -2.73
CA GLN A 166 2.83 15.62 -1.68
C GLN A 166 3.40 16.93 -2.24
N LYS A 167 2.80 18.04 -1.82
CA LYS A 167 3.23 19.38 -2.21
C LYS A 167 3.53 20.24 -0.99
N ASN A 168 4.50 21.13 -1.18
CA ASN A 168 4.79 22.21 -0.27
C ASN A 168 3.65 23.24 -0.24
N THR A 169 3.72 24.17 0.72
CA THR A 169 2.70 25.23 0.86
C THR A 169 2.65 26.14 -0.37
N ASP A 170 3.78 26.31 -1.08
CA ASP A 170 3.90 27.07 -2.32
C ASP A 170 3.44 26.30 -3.58
N GLY A 171 3.02 25.04 -3.42
CA GLY A 171 2.58 24.17 -4.51
C GLY A 171 3.71 23.47 -5.27
N SER A 172 4.97 23.67 -4.89
CA SER A 172 6.08 22.87 -5.41
C SER A 172 5.97 21.41 -4.95
N PHE A 173 6.51 20.50 -5.77
CA PHE A 173 6.58 19.09 -5.42
C PHE A 173 7.53 18.88 -4.24
N ASP A 174 7.11 18.04 -3.30
CA ASP A 174 7.88 17.68 -2.12
C ASP A 174 8.36 16.22 -2.23
N GLU A 175 7.44 15.27 -2.09
CA GLU A 175 7.74 13.85 -2.09
C GLU A 175 6.58 12.99 -2.62
N HIS A 176 6.86 11.72 -2.90
CA HIS A 176 5.84 10.72 -3.25
C HIS A 176 5.52 9.85 -2.03
N LYS A 177 4.25 9.52 -1.82
CA LYS A 177 3.82 8.50 -0.85
C LYS A 177 2.90 7.48 -1.51
N ALA A 178 3.14 6.19 -1.28
CA ALA A 178 2.30 5.12 -1.80
C ALA A 178 1.28 4.64 -0.75
N LEU A 179 0.07 4.31 -1.18
CA LEU A 179 -0.97 3.71 -0.37
C LEU A 179 -1.35 2.36 -1.00
N ILE A 180 -1.25 1.30 -0.20
CA ILE A 180 -1.56 -0.07 -0.60
C ILE A 180 -2.75 -0.54 0.25
N GLY A 181 -3.78 -1.07 -0.40
CA GLY A 181 -4.96 -1.63 0.28
C GLY A 181 -6.30 -0.89 0.13
N PRO A 182 -6.41 0.42 -0.20
CA PRO A 182 -7.73 1.03 -0.31
C PRO A 182 -8.60 0.32 -1.36
N LEU A 183 -9.64 -0.39 -0.89
CA LEU A 183 -10.57 -1.17 -1.72
C LEU A 183 -11.50 -0.30 -2.57
N ALA A 184 -11.61 0.99 -2.25
CA ALA A 184 -12.41 1.94 -3.02
C ALA A 184 -11.55 2.69 -4.03
N THR A 185 -12.10 2.90 -5.23
CA THR A 185 -11.57 3.73 -6.34
C THR A 185 -11.33 5.22 -5.99
N ARG A 186 -11.43 5.59 -4.71
CA ARG A 186 -10.97 6.87 -4.18
C ARG A 186 -10.37 6.68 -2.79
N PRO A 187 -9.11 7.10 -2.54
CA PRO A 187 -8.59 7.17 -1.19
C PRO A 187 -9.49 8.11 -0.39
N ARG A 188 -10.02 7.63 0.74
CA ARG A 188 -10.62 8.52 1.72
C ARG A 188 -9.55 9.53 2.10
N ARG A 189 -9.79 10.79 1.77
CA ARG A 189 -8.96 11.93 2.17
C ARG A 189 -8.65 11.72 3.66
N VAL A 190 -7.38 11.60 4.02
CA VAL A 190 -6.95 11.47 5.43
C VAL A 190 -7.55 12.67 6.16
N SER A 191 -8.60 12.44 6.93
CA SER A 191 -9.40 13.51 7.53
C SER A 191 -8.60 14.12 8.69
N ARG A 192 -8.01 15.29 8.46
CA ARG A 192 -7.60 16.18 9.56
C ARG A 192 -8.86 16.84 10.16
N PRO A 193 -8.92 17.02 11.50
CA PRO A 193 -9.95 17.83 12.14
C PRO A 193 -10.06 19.22 11.49
N ALA A 194 -11.29 19.74 11.39
CA ALA A 194 -11.65 20.90 10.57
C ALA A 194 -10.82 22.18 10.86
N ALA A 195 -10.26 22.34 12.06
CA ALA A 195 -9.45 23.50 12.45
C ALA A 195 -8.06 23.56 11.80
N ARG A 196 -7.64 22.53 11.04
CA ARG A 196 -6.29 22.44 10.46
C ARG A 196 -6.29 22.00 9.00
N ARG A 197 -7.33 22.35 8.24
CA ARG A 197 -7.38 22.13 6.78
C ARG A 197 -6.40 23.07 6.07
N ARG A 198 -5.13 22.68 5.98
CA ARG A 198 -4.26 23.21 4.91
C ARG A 198 -4.69 22.53 3.61
N PRO A 199 -4.95 23.25 2.52
CA PRO A 199 -5.27 22.64 1.23
C PRO A 199 -3.99 22.01 0.66
N GLN A 200 -3.65 20.80 1.13
CA GLN A 200 -2.70 19.94 0.44
C GLN A 200 -3.31 19.59 -0.92
N GLN A 201 -2.75 20.15 -2.00
CA GLN A 201 -3.14 19.84 -3.38
C GLN A 201 -2.38 18.58 -3.83
N SER A 202 -2.81 17.41 -3.37
CA SER A 202 -2.23 16.15 -3.85
C SER A 202 -2.77 15.77 -5.22
N LYS A 203 -1.89 15.28 -6.09
CA LYS A 203 -2.29 14.55 -7.31
C LYS A 203 -2.25 13.06 -7.00
N LEU A 204 -3.27 12.34 -7.44
CA LEU A 204 -3.44 10.92 -7.23
C LEU A 204 -3.12 10.18 -8.52
N ILE A 205 -2.25 9.18 -8.46
CA ILE A 205 -1.86 8.34 -9.59
C ILE A 205 -2.16 6.88 -9.25
N GLU A 206 -2.83 6.19 -10.17
CA GLU A 206 -3.19 4.78 -10.07
C GLU A 206 -2.17 3.92 -10.80
N ALA A 207 -1.71 2.84 -10.15
CA ALA A 207 -0.87 1.82 -10.78
C ALA A 207 -1.28 0.42 -10.33
N ASN A 208 -1.27 -0.55 -11.24
CA ASN A 208 -1.41 -1.97 -10.89
C ASN A 208 -0.24 -2.39 -9.99
N SER A 209 -0.51 -3.14 -8.91
CA SER A 209 0.49 -3.54 -7.90
C SER A 209 1.68 -4.30 -8.50
N SER A 210 1.44 -5.18 -9.48
CA SER A 210 2.47 -5.94 -10.18
C SER A 210 3.38 -5.04 -11.03
N ALA A 211 2.79 -4.06 -11.72
CA ALA A 211 3.54 -3.08 -12.50
C ALA A 211 4.36 -2.13 -11.60
N PHE A 212 3.77 -1.70 -10.49
CA PHE A 212 4.44 -0.88 -9.48
C PHE A 212 5.64 -1.61 -8.86
N SER A 213 5.46 -2.87 -8.43
CA SER A 213 6.53 -3.72 -7.90
C SER A 213 7.69 -3.90 -8.88
N ARG A 214 7.41 -4.05 -10.19
CA ARG A 214 8.46 -4.09 -11.22
C ARG A 214 9.17 -2.76 -11.38
N ALA A 215 8.43 -1.65 -11.42
CA ALA A 215 9.01 -0.31 -11.56
C ALA A 215 9.98 0.03 -10.40
N CYS A 216 9.61 -0.34 -9.17
CA CYS A 216 10.46 -0.15 -7.99
C CYS A 216 11.76 -0.96 -8.04
N ARG A 217 11.76 -2.15 -8.67
CA ARG A 217 12.96 -3.00 -8.80
C ARG A 217 13.95 -2.55 -9.87
N VAL A 218 13.46 -1.95 -10.96
CA VAL A 218 14.31 -1.50 -12.08
C VAL A 218 15.01 -0.16 -11.77
N GLY A 219 14.58 0.53 -10.71
CA GLY A 219 15.13 1.82 -10.28
C GLY A 219 16.21 1.76 -9.20
N ALA A 220 16.61 0.57 -8.74
CA ALA A 220 17.64 0.35 -7.71
C ALA A 220 19.08 0.36 -8.28
#